data_AF-A0A7C7G2K2-F1
#
_entry.id   AF-A0A7C7G2K2-F1
#
_cell.length_a   1.000
_cell.length_b   1.000
_cell.length_c   1.000
_cell.angle_alpha   90.00
_cell.angle_beta   90.00
_cell.angle_gamma   90.00
#
_symmetry.space_group_name_H-M   'P 1'
#
loop_
_entity.id
_entity.type
_entity.pdbx_description
1 polymer ?
#
loop_
_entity_poly.entity_id
_entity_poly.type
_entity_poly.pdbx_seq_one_letter_code
_entity_poly.pdbx_strand_id
1 'polypeptide(L)'
;MILQSIILCGGAGTRLWPLSRQSYPKQFLSLAGDNTLLQDTVARLDGIENISGGEVTFVDPLIVCNEAHRFLVAEQLRMDSRCAQAIMLEPIGRNTAPALTIAALTAMSDGTDPVLIVMPADHVIADAETFRKVVASGAALAADGAVVTFGIVPTAPETGYGYILRGEARGDSAFTLAEFVEKPDAETAQSYLDNGAYYWNSGIFMMKASVWLADIATHRPEIEAACRKAT
;
A
#
# COMPACT_ATOMS: atom_id res chain seq x y z
N MET A 1 -7.53 -5.48 -17.06
CA MET A 1 -7.50 -6.03 -15.69
C MET A 1 -8.09 -5.02 -14.73
N ILE A 2 -8.77 -5.45 -13.67
CA ILE A 2 -9.27 -4.55 -12.61
C ILE A 2 -8.11 -4.26 -11.65
N LEU A 3 -7.85 -2.98 -11.38
CA LEU A 3 -6.90 -2.53 -10.37
C LEU A 3 -7.68 -1.90 -9.21
N GLN A 4 -7.59 -2.55 -8.04
CA GLN A 4 -8.25 -2.13 -6.81
C GLN A 4 -7.23 -1.49 -5.86
N SER A 5 -7.41 -0.21 -5.53
CA SER A 5 -6.64 0.41 -4.46
C SER A 5 -7.11 -0.06 -3.10
N ILE A 6 -6.17 -0.52 -2.26
CA ILE A 6 -6.36 -0.76 -0.84
C ILE A 6 -5.58 0.31 -0.08
N ILE A 7 -6.28 1.26 0.54
CA ILE A 7 -5.66 2.34 1.29
C ILE A 7 -5.72 2.00 2.78
N LEU A 8 -4.55 1.82 3.38
CA LEU A 8 -4.41 1.48 4.79
C LEU A 8 -4.25 2.76 5.62
N CYS A 9 -5.34 3.19 6.24
CA CYS A 9 -5.41 4.34 7.13
C CYS A 9 -5.16 3.93 8.59
N GLY A 10 -4.02 3.27 8.83
CA GLY A 10 -3.58 2.83 10.15
C GLY A 10 -2.66 3.85 10.84
N GLY A 11 -2.53 3.72 12.16
CA GLY A 11 -1.53 4.46 12.95
C GLY A 11 -2.06 5.75 13.59
N ALA A 12 -1.76 5.93 14.87
CA ALA A 12 -2.13 7.13 15.63
C ALA A 12 -1.20 8.34 15.36
N GLY A 13 -0.13 8.16 14.58
CA GLY A 13 0.80 9.23 14.22
C GLY A 13 1.57 9.84 15.40
N THR A 14 1.80 9.12 16.50
CA THR A 14 2.34 9.66 17.77
C THR A 14 3.66 10.44 17.67
N ARG A 15 4.44 10.24 16.61
CA ARG A 15 5.73 10.91 16.37
C ARG A 15 5.61 12.37 15.88
N LEU A 16 4.43 12.78 15.41
CA LEU A 16 4.17 14.15 14.93
C LEU A 16 3.42 15.02 15.96
N TRP A 17 3.47 14.63 17.24
CA TRP A 17 2.90 15.46 18.30
C TRP A 17 3.61 16.84 18.35
N PRO A 18 2.89 17.97 18.47
CA PRO A 18 1.45 18.11 18.78
C PRO A 18 0.51 18.19 17.56
N LEU A 19 1.04 18.11 16.34
CA LEU A 19 0.28 18.22 15.09
C LEU A 19 -0.67 17.05 14.90
N SER A 20 -0.22 15.83 15.22
CA SER A 20 -1.06 14.64 15.26
C SER A 20 -1.60 14.38 16.67
N ARG A 21 -2.85 13.93 16.74
CA ARG A 21 -3.50 13.47 17.96
C ARG A 21 -4.10 12.09 17.72
N GLN A 22 -4.38 11.34 18.78
CA GLN A 22 -5.07 10.05 18.66
C GLN A 22 -6.43 10.19 17.94
N SER A 23 -7.11 11.32 18.15
CA SER A 23 -8.35 11.69 17.46
C SER A 23 -8.15 12.31 16.07
N TYR A 24 -6.95 12.81 15.74
CA TYR A 24 -6.62 13.40 14.44
C TYR A 24 -5.23 12.92 13.97
N PRO A 25 -5.16 11.68 13.46
CA PRO A 25 -3.92 11.11 12.95
C PRO A 25 -3.28 11.90 11.80
N LYS A 26 -2.00 11.62 11.53
CA LYS A 26 -1.20 12.36 10.56
C LYS A 26 -1.72 12.30 9.12
N GLN A 27 -2.39 11.22 8.74
CA GLN A 27 -2.94 11.04 7.40
C GLN A 27 -4.03 12.08 7.05
N PHE A 28 -4.58 12.77 8.06
CA PHE A 28 -5.57 13.82 7.89
C PHE A 28 -4.97 15.23 7.92
N LEU A 29 -3.64 15.35 7.92
CA LEU A 29 -2.94 16.63 7.90
C LEU A 29 -2.47 16.98 6.49
N SER A 30 -2.58 18.25 6.11
CA SER A 30 -1.96 18.80 4.90
C SER A 30 -0.49 19.14 5.17
N LEU A 31 0.41 18.18 4.93
CA LEU A 31 1.84 18.31 5.26
C LEU A 31 2.73 18.66 4.07
N ALA A 32 2.30 18.36 2.85
CA ALA A 32 3.10 18.51 1.63
C ALA A 32 2.45 19.44 0.57
N GLY A 33 1.32 20.05 0.90
CA GLY A 33 0.52 20.87 0.00
C GLY A 33 -0.80 21.27 0.65
N ASP A 34 -1.80 21.57 -0.16
CA ASP A 34 -3.12 22.00 0.31
C ASP A 34 -4.00 20.80 0.74
N ASN A 35 -3.80 19.65 0.09
CA ASN A 35 -4.51 18.40 0.38
C ASN A 35 -3.92 17.67 1.59
N THR A 36 -4.75 16.86 2.24
CA THR A 36 -4.27 15.91 3.25
C THR A 36 -3.57 14.71 2.61
N LEU A 37 -2.71 14.03 3.38
CA LEU A 37 -2.01 12.82 2.89
C LEU A 37 -2.98 11.73 2.41
N LEU A 38 -4.14 11.59 3.05
CA LEU A 38 -5.19 10.68 2.60
C LEU A 38 -5.75 11.10 1.25
N GLN A 39 -6.09 12.38 1.07
CA GLN A 39 -6.61 12.90 -0.20
C GLN A 39 -5.58 12.70 -1.33
N ASP A 40 -4.32 13.04 -1.08
CA ASP A 40 -3.23 12.79 -2.04
C ASP A 40 -3.05 11.31 -2.36
N THR A 41 -3.26 10.42 -1.38
CA THR A 41 -3.17 8.97 -1.60
C THR A 41 -4.33 8.45 -2.44
N VAL A 42 -5.55 8.94 -2.21
CA VAL A 42 -6.74 8.58 -2.99
C VAL A 42 -6.61 9.04 -4.44
N ALA A 43 -6.12 10.27 -4.65
CA ALA A 43 -5.94 10.86 -5.98
C ALA A 43 -4.70 10.33 -6.74
N ARG A 44 -3.82 9.59 -6.06
CA ARG A 44 -2.48 9.24 -6.57
C ARG A 44 -2.50 8.53 -7.93
N LEU A 45 -3.50 7.68 -8.13
CA LEU A 45 -3.63 6.84 -9.31
C LEU A 45 -4.59 7.42 -10.37
N ASP A 46 -5.07 8.66 -10.19
CA ASP A 46 -5.91 9.31 -11.18
C ASP A 46 -5.23 9.38 -12.55
N GLY A 47 -5.98 8.99 -13.58
CA GLY A 47 -5.50 8.96 -14.96
C GLY A 47 -4.55 7.80 -15.25
N ILE A 48 -4.45 6.79 -14.37
CA ILE A 48 -3.67 5.58 -14.67
C ILE A 48 -4.20 4.85 -15.91
N GLU A 49 -5.50 4.89 -16.20
CA GLU A 49 -6.05 4.24 -17.40
C GLU A 49 -5.49 4.86 -18.68
N ASN A 50 -5.22 6.17 -18.68
CA ASN A 50 -4.60 6.88 -19.80
C ASN A 50 -3.14 6.42 -20.01
N ILE A 51 -2.43 6.13 -18.92
CA ILE A 51 -1.04 5.67 -18.95
C ILE A 51 -0.96 4.21 -19.40
N SER A 52 -1.92 3.37 -19.00
CA SER A 52 -1.98 1.96 -19.38
C SER A 52 -2.62 1.70 -20.75
N GLY A 53 -3.03 2.74 -21.50
CA GLY A 53 -3.73 2.57 -22.78
C GLY A 53 -5.07 1.83 -22.65
N GLY A 54 -5.75 1.95 -21.50
CA GLY A 54 -7.02 1.27 -21.22
C GLY A 54 -6.92 -0.20 -20.78
N GLU A 55 -5.71 -0.75 -20.62
CA GLU A 55 -5.54 -2.13 -20.13
C GLU A 55 -5.89 -2.30 -18.65
N VAL A 56 -5.75 -1.23 -17.87
CA VAL A 56 -6.18 -1.16 -16.47
C VAL A 56 -7.52 -0.47 -16.38
N THR A 57 -8.47 -1.13 -15.70
CA THR A 57 -9.71 -0.51 -15.23
C THR A 57 -9.52 -0.18 -13.76
N PHE A 58 -9.44 1.11 -13.43
CA PHE A 58 -9.32 1.57 -12.07
C PHE A 58 -10.72 1.72 -11.44
N VAL A 59 -10.86 1.26 -10.21
CA VAL A 59 -12.12 1.33 -9.45
C VAL A 59 -11.93 2.12 -8.16
N ASP A 60 -13.03 2.59 -7.58
CA ASP A 60 -13.01 3.34 -6.32
C ASP A 60 -12.28 2.55 -5.23
N PRO A 61 -11.49 3.22 -4.37
CA PRO A 61 -10.65 2.54 -3.39
C PRO A 61 -11.45 1.82 -2.31
N LEU A 62 -10.86 0.76 -1.78
CA LEU A 62 -11.22 0.17 -0.51
C LEU A 62 -10.32 0.79 0.57
N ILE A 63 -10.92 1.39 1.58
CA ILE A 63 -10.18 2.06 2.65
C ILE A 63 -10.34 1.27 3.95
N VAL A 64 -9.23 0.85 4.56
CA VAL A 64 -9.25 0.22 5.89
C VAL A 64 -8.82 1.28 6.92
N CYS A 65 -9.65 1.54 7.92
CA CYS A 65 -9.32 2.48 8.99
C CYS A 65 -9.83 2.00 10.35
N ASN A 66 -9.35 2.59 11.44
CA ASN A 66 -9.95 2.35 12.75
C ASN A 66 -11.38 2.92 12.81
N GLU A 67 -12.28 2.26 13.55
CA GLU A 67 -13.67 2.71 13.74
C GLU A 67 -13.76 4.16 14.24
N ALA A 68 -12.84 4.59 15.11
CA ALA A 68 -12.80 5.95 15.64
C ALA A 68 -12.57 7.03 14.56
N HIS A 69 -12.04 6.66 13.39
CA HIS A 69 -11.72 7.57 12.30
C HIS A 69 -12.71 7.51 11.14
N ARG A 70 -13.79 6.72 11.24
CA ARG A 70 -14.77 6.50 10.16
C ARG A 70 -15.33 7.79 9.57
N PHE A 71 -15.67 8.76 10.42
CA PHE A 71 -16.26 10.02 10.00
C PHE A 71 -15.23 10.94 9.34
N LEU A 72 -13.98 10.92 9.82
CA LEU A 72 -12.90 11.69 9.23
C LEU A 72 -12.58 11.20 7.82
N VAL A 73 -12.46 9.88 7.63
CA VAL A 73 -12.23 9.30 6.30
C VAL A 73 -13.36 9.70 5.34
N ALA A 74 -14.62 9.50 5.74
CA ALA A 74 -15.77 9.84 4.90
C ALA A 74 -15.83 11.35 4.58
N GLU A 75 -15.53 12.21 5.55
CA GLU A 75 -15.49 13.66 5.36
C GLU A 75 -14.39 14.10 4.39
N GLN A 76 -13.18 13.52 4.49
CA GLN A 76 -12.05 13.83 3.61
C GLN A 76 -12.35 13.49 2.16
N LEU A 77 -12.96 12.32 1.91
CA LEU A 77 -13.41 11.92 0.57
C LEU A 77 -14.49 12.88 0.05
N ARG A 78 -15.47 13.22 0.88
CA ARG A 78 -16.54 14.16 0.52
C ARG A 78 -16.00 15.54 0.16
N MET A 79 -15.01 16.04 0.91
CA MET A 79 -14.37 17.34 0.64
C MET A 79 -13.66 17.37 -0.72
N ASP A 80 -13.15 16.23 -1.19
CA ASP A 80 -12.52 16.08 -2.50
C ASP A 80 -13.48 15.58 -3.59
N SER A 81 -14.79 15.52 -3.30
CA SER A 81 -15.83 14.98 -4.20
C SER A 81 -15.55 13.56 -4.70
N ARG A 82 -14.93 12.72 -3.86
CA ARG A 82 -14.59 11.33 -4.16
C ARG A 82 -15.44 10.34 -3.39
N CYS A 83 -15.51 9.12 -3.94
CA CYS A 83 -16.14 7.97 -3.32
C CYS A 83 -15.08 6.94 -2.95
N ALA A 84 -15.40 6.11 -1.97
CA ALA A 84 -14.73 4.83 -1.75
C ALA A 84 -15.74 3.73 -2.07
N GLN A 85 -15.27 2.62 -2.61
CA GLN A 85 -16.12 1.44 -2.81
C GLN A 85 -16.62 0.92 -1.46
N ALA A 86 -15.74 0.90 -0.46
CA ALA A 86 -16.10 0.64 0.93
C ALA A 86 -15.08 1.25 1.90
N ILE A 87 -15.56 1.57 3.10
CA ILE A 87 -14.72 1.94 4.25
C ILE A 87 -14.85 0.83 5.29
N MET A 88 -13.80 0.01 5.43
CA MET A 88 -13.74 -1.10 6.38
C MET A 88 -13.21 -0.60 7.73
N LEU A 89 -13.95 -0.91 8.78
CA LEU A 89 -13.68 -0.40 10.12
C LEU A 89 -13.03 -1.48 10.99
N GLU A 90 -11.79 -1.25 11.39
CA GLU A 90 -11.11 -2.05 12.39
C GLU A 90 -11.55 -1.59 13.79
N PRO A 91 -12.19 -2.45 14.61
CA PRO A 91 -12.51 -2.10 15.99
C PRO A 91 -11.22 -1.95 16.82
N ILE A 92 -10.20 -2.74 16.49
CA ILE A 92 -8.88 -2.73 17.12
C ILE A 92 -7.84 -2.92 16.01
N GLY A 93 -6.84 -2.05 15.94
CA GLY A 93 -5.77 -2.19 14.94
C GLY A 93 -4.96 -3.47 15.14
N ARG A 94 -4.82 -4.28 14.08
CA ARG A 94 -4.07 -5.55 14.10
C ARG A 94 -2.94 -5.61 13.08
N ASN A 95 -2.39 -4.45 12.70
CA ASN A 95 -1.38 -4.27 11.65
C ASN A 95 -1.91 -4.60 10.24
N THR A 96 -1.02 -4.56 9.26
CA THR A 96 -1.31 -4.61 7.82
C THR A 96 -1.93 -5.92 7.36
N ALA A 97 -1.48 -7.08 7.87
CA ALA A 97 -1.89 -8.36 7.31
C ALA A 97 -3.40 -8.67 7.48
N PRO A 98 -4.01 -8.50 8.67
CA PRO A 98 -5.47 -8.65 8.82
C PRO A 98 -6.25 -7.61 8.02
N ALA A 99 -5.80 -6.34 8.02
CA ALA A 99 -6.43 -5.26 7.27
C ALA A 99 -6.48 -5.56 5.76
N LEU A 100 -5.36 -5.97 5.17
CA LEU A 100 -5.29 -6.36 3.77
C LEU A 100 -6.09 -7.63 3.47
N THR A 101 -6.13 -8.60 4.39
CA THR A 101 -6.90 -9.84 4.19
C THR A 101 -8.40 -9.57 4.11
N ILE A 102 -8.95 -8.74 5.00
CA ILE A 102 -10.37 -8.33 4.93
C ILE A 102 -10.65 -7.56 3.63
N ALA A 103 -9.74 -6.68 3.23
CA ALA A 103 -9.88 -5.92 2.00
C ALA A 103 -9.83 -6.80 0.75
N ALA A 104 -8.95 -7.80 0.72
CA ALA A 104 -8.86 -8.78 -0.37
C ALA A 104 -10.12 -9.64 -0.47
N LEU A 105 -10.67 -10.11 0.68
CA LEU A 105 -11.96 -10.83 0.70
C LEU A 105 -13.10 -9.97 0.17
N THR A 106 -13.13 -8.69 0.55
CA THR A 106 -14.14 -7.72 0.09
C THR A 106 -14.00 -7.46 -1.42
N ALA A 107 -12.78 -7.29 -1.92
CA ALA A 107 -12.49 -7.06 -3.33
C ALA A 107 -12.91 -8.24 -4.23
N MET A 108 -13.00 -9.46 -3.68
CA MET A 108 -13.46 -10.65 -4.41
C MET A 108 -14.94 -10.98 -4.22
N SER A 109 -15.70 -10.12 -3.51
CA SER A 109 -17.09 -10.42 -3.12
C SER A 109 -18.07 -10.55 -4.30
N ASP A 110 -17.75 -9.96 -5.46
CA ASP A 110 -18.52 -10.05 -6.70
C ASP A 110 -18.05 -11.18 -7.63
N GLY A 111 -17.13 -12.03 -7.16
CA GLY A 111 -16.55 -13.12 -7.93
C GLY A 111 -15.41 -12.72 -8.86
N THR A 112 -14.96 -11.45 -8.82
CA THR A 112 -13.75 -11.02 -9.53
C THR A 112 -12.48 -11.40 -8.75
N ASP A 113 -11.32 -11.33 -9.43
CA ASP A 113 -9.99 -11.50 -8.82
C ASP A 113 -9.09 -10.34 -9.25
N PRO A 114 -9.29 -9.14 -8.67
CA PRO A 114 -8.58 -7.93 -9.08
C PRO A 114 -7.11 -7.97 -8.66
N VAL A 115 -6.29 -7.20 -9.36
CA VAL A 115 -4.97 -6.83 -8.86
C VAL A 115 -5.18 -5.77 -7.77
N LEU A 116 -4.64 -6.03 -6.59
CA LEU A 116 -4.64 -5.11 -5.47
C LEU A 116 -3.38 -4.27 -5.50
N ILE A 117 -3.50 -2.95 -5.33
CA ILE A 117 -2.39 -2.07 -4.97
C ILE A 117 -2.59 -1.56 -3.54
N VAL A 118 -1.70 -1.95 -2.65
CA VAL A 118 -1.79 -1.70 -1.22
C VAL A 118 -0.92 -0.50 -0.88
N MET A 119 -1.53 0.59 -0.42
CA MET A 119 -0.86 1.85 -0.16
C MET A 119 -1.11 2.33 1.27
N PRO A 120 -0.05 2.66 2.03
CA PRO A 120 -0.20 3.45 3.25
C PRO A 120 -0.75 4.85 2.94
N ALA A 121 -1.66 5.32 3.79
CA ALA A 121 -2.34 6.61 3.61
C ALA A 121 -1.47 7.83 3.95
N ASP A 122 -0.22 7.62 4.35
CA ASP A 122 0.64 8.59 5.03
C ASP A 122 1.99 8.80 4.33
N HIS A 123 2.11 8.37 3.06
CA HIS A 123 3.26 8.62 2.21
C HIS A 123 3.08 9.87 1.36
N VAL A 124 4.17 10.61 1.16
CA VAL A 124 4.26 11.71 0.19
C VAL A 124 4.99 11.17 -1.04
N ILE A 125 4.35 11.24 -2.20
CA ILE A 125 4.92 10.85 -3.48
C ILE A 125 4.81 12.05 -4.40
N ALA A 126 5.92 12.76 -4.60
CA ALA A 126 5.94 14.03 -5.35
C ALA A 126 5.74 13.82 -6.86
N ASP A 127 6.35 12.78 -7.43
CA ASP A 127 6.23 12.45 -8.86
C ASP A 127 5.16 11.36 -9.08
N ALA A 128 3.90 11.81 -9.09
CA ALA A 128 2.76 10.92 -9.26
C ALA A 128 2.70 10.29 -10.67
N GLU A 129 3.23 10.97 -11.70
CA GLU A 129 3.23 10.44 -13.07
C GLU A 129 4.20 9.27 -13.22
N THR A 130 5.44 9.42 -12.73
CA THR A 130 6.40 8.32 -12.69
C THR A 130 5.88 7.18 -11.83
N PHE A 131 5.27 7.48 -10.68
CA PHE A 131 4.65 6.45 -9.84
C PHE A 131 3.58 5.65 -10.61
N ARG A 132 2.65 6.32 -11.32
CA ARG A 132 1.64 5.63 -12.12
C ARG A 132 2.23 4.75 -13.22
N LYS A 133 3.32 5.17 -13.88
CA LYS A 133 4.03 4.34 -14.88
C LYS A 133 4.58 3.06 -14.25
N VAL A 134 5.21 3.17 -13.08
CA VAL A 134 5.74 2.00 -12.36
C VAL A 134 4.60 1.10 -11.86
N VAL A 135 3.50 1.68 -11.39
CA VAL A 135 2.29 0.93 -10.98
C VAL A 135 1.67 0.18 -12.16
N ALA A 136 1.53 0.81 -13.33
CA ALA A 136 1.00 0.14 -14.52
C ALA A 136 1.88 -1.05 -14.95
N SER A 137 3.21 -0.87 -14.94
CA SER A 137 4.16 -1.95 -15.21
C SER A 137 4.09 -3.08 -14.16
N GLY A 138 3.99 -2.73 -12.88
CA GLY A 138 3.82 -3.69 -11.79
C GLY A 138 2.50 -4.46 -11.88
N ALA A 139 1.43 -3.81 -12.36
CA ALA A 139 0.11 -4.43 -12.47
C ALA A 139 0.10 -5.60 -13.44
N ALA A 140 0.83 -5.50 -14.56
CA ALA A 140 1.00 -6.60 -15.49
C ALA A 140 1.72 -7.80 -14.84
N LEU A 141 2.80 -7.54 -14.10
CA LEU A 141 3.53 -8.60 -13.37
C LEU A 141 2.66 -9.25 -12.29
N ALA A 142 1.89 -8.44 -11.55
CA ALA A 142 0.98 -8.93 -10.53
C ALA A 142 -0.15 -9.77 -11.13
N ALA A 143 -0.70 -9.36 -12.27
CA ALA A 143 -1.72 -10.13 -12.99
C ALA A 143 -1.21 -11.52 -13.42
N ASP A 144 0.09 -11.64 -13.70
CA ASP A 144 0.79 -12.90 -13.98
C ASP A 144 1.13 -13.72 -12.72
N GLY A 145 0.66 -13.29 -11.54
CA GLY A 145 0.80 -14.00 -10.27
C GLY A 145 2.00 -13.60 -9.43
N ALA A 146 2.74 -12.55 -9.81
CA ALA A 146 3.83 -12.06 -8.98
C ALA A 146 3.34 -11.28 -7.75
N VAL A 147 4.12 -11.33 -6.68
CA VAL A 147 4.04 -10.37 -5.56
C VAL A 147 5.06 -9.26 -5.82
N VAL A 148 4.57 -8.06 -6.06
CA VAL A 148 5.38 -6.90 -6.43
C VAL A 148 5.52 -5.98 -5.22
N THR A 149 6.73 -5.47 -5.01
CA THR A 149 7.05 -4.40 -4.06
C THR A 149 7.80 -3.29 -4.78
N PHE A 150 7.83 -2.09 -4.21
CA PHE A 150 8.45 -0.90 -4.83
C PHE A 150 9.66 -0.48 -3.99
N GLY A 151 10.83 -0.49 -4.62
CA GLY A 151 12.09 -0.09 -4.00
C GLY A 151 12.38 1.40 -4.17
N ILE A 152 12.85 2.03 -3.09
CA ILE A 152 13.32 3.42 -3.10
C ILE A 152 14.85 3.40 -2.97
N VAL A 153 15.55 4.17 -3.79
CA VAL A 153 17.02 4.29 -3.72
C VAL A 153 17.40 4.87 -2.36
N PRO A 154 18.16 4.15 -1.52
CA PRO A 154 18.55 4.63 -0.20
C PRO A 154 19.50 5.83 -0.32
N THR A 155 19.29 6.84 0.53
CA THR A 155 20.18 8.01 0.64
C THR A 155 20.94 8.05 1.97
N ALA A 156 20.64 7.13 2.89
CA ALA A 156 21.21 7.02 4.22
C ALA A 156 21.03 5.59 4.77
N PRO A 157 21.81 5.17 5.78
CA PRO A 157 21.64 3.86 6.44
C PRO A 157 20.51 3.89 7.47
N GLU A 158 19.27 4.12 7.03
CA GLU A 158 18.10 4.20 7.92
C GLU A 158 17.76 2.82 8.51
N THR A 159 17.65 2.72 9.85
CA THR A 159 17.34 1.45 10.54
C THR A 159 15.85 1.26 10.79
N GLY A 160 15.06 2.32 10.63
CA GLY A 160 13.60 2.28 10.76
C GLY A 160 12.87 1.66 9.57
N TYR A 161 13.56 1.42 8.46
CA TYR A 161 13.00 0.90 7.21
C TYR A 161 13.35 -0.57 6.97
N GLY A 162 12.51 -1.24 6.18
CA GLY A 162 12.89 -2.50 5.54
C GLY A 162 13.79 -2.24 4.33
N TYR A 163 14.64 -3.21 4.02
CA TYR A 163 15.50 -3.22 2.84
C TYR A 163 15.15 -4.43 1.96
N ILE A 164 15.28 -4.25 0.66
CA ILE A 164 15.08 -5.28 -0.34
C ILE A 164 16.31 -5.36 -1.25
N LEU A 165 16.86 -6.55 -1.42
CA LEU A 165 17.96 -6.81 -2.34
C LEU A 165 17.39 -7.13 -3.72
N ARG A 166 17.76 -6.37 -4.75
CA ARG A 166 17.41 -6.75 -6.12
C ARG A 166 18.18 -7.99 -6.55
N GLY A 167 17.49 -8.90 -7.22
CA GLY A 167 18.06 -10.04 -7.93
C GLY A 167 18.26 -9.74 -9.41
N GLU A 168 17.97 -10.73 -10.23
CA GLU A 168 18.09 -10.65 -11.68
C GLU A 168 17.06 -9.71 -12.30
N ALA A 169 17.43 -9.04 -13.39
CA ALA A 169 16.51 -8.20 -14.15
C ALA A 169 15.38 -9.05 -14.75
N ARG A 170 14.16 -8.56 -14.65
CA ARG A 170 12.95 -9.14 -15.24
C ARG A 170 12.26 -8.09 -16.10
N GLY A 171 12.62 -8.05 -17.38
CA GLY A 171 12.22 -6.97 -18.28
C GLY A 171 13.00 -5.69 -18.01
N ASP A 172 12.45 -4.54 -18.44
CA ASP A 172 13.18 -3.27 -18.45
C ASP A 172 13.09 -2.49 -17.14
N SER A 173 12.07 -2.74 -16.33
CA SER A 173 11.69 -1.91 -15.17
C SER A 173 11.54 -2.68 -13.86
N ALA A 174 11.80 -3.98 -13.85
CA ALA A 174 11.62 -4.83 -12.68
C ALA A 174 12.81 -5.77 -12.46
N PHE A 175 12.95 -6.22 -11.22
CA PHE A 175 13.94 -7.19 -10.78
C PHE A 175 13.24 -8.27 -9.95
N THR A 176 13.82 -9.47 -9.91
CA THR A 176 13.43 -10.45 -8.90
C THR A 176 13.85 -9.96 -7.51
N LEU A 177 13.18 -10.44 -6.47
CA LEU A 177 13.52 -10.11 -5.09
C LEU A 177 14.44 -11.20 -4.53
N ALA A 178 15.71 -10.86 -4.29
CA ALA A 178 16.67 -11.81 -3.75
C ALA A 178 16.57 -11.93 -2.23
N GLU A 179 16.27 -10.82 -1.55
CA GLU A 179 16.18 -10.78 -0.09
C GLU A 179 15.22 -9.68 0.38
N PHE A 180 14.52 -9.93 1.49
CA PHE A 180 13.70 -8.95 2.19
C PHE A 180 14.09 -8.94 3.67
N VAL A 181 14.54 -7.78 4.17
CA VAL A 181 15.04 -7.62 5.53
C VAL A 181 14.30 -6.47 6.20
N GLU A 182 13.75 -6.68 7.39
CA GLU A 182 13.01 -5.65 8.13
C GLU A 182 13.90 -5.06 9.23
N LYS A 183 14.14 -3.74 9.18
CA LYS A 183 14.78 -2.94 10.25
C LYS A 183 16.13 -3.50 10.73
N PRO A 184 17.15 -3.51 9.84
CA PRO A 184 18.49 -3.93 10.21
C PRO A 184 19.10 -3.03 11.28
N ASP A 185 20.16 -3.52 11.94
CA ASP A 185 21.01 -2.66 12.77
C ASP A 185 21.81 -1.65 11.93
N ALA A 186 22.45 -0.69 12.59
CA ALA A 186 23.11 0.43 11.92
C ALA A 186 24.31 -0.01 11.04
N GLU A 187 25.07 -1.01 11.49
CA GLU A 187 26.21 -1.53 10.74
C GLU A 187 25.74 -2.24 9.46
N THR A 188 24.71 -3.06 9.60
CA THR A 188 24.07 -3.77 8.50
C THR A 188 23.44 -2.79 7.50
N ALA A 189 22.72 -1.77 7.98
CA ALA A 189 22.14 -0.73 7.12
C ALA A 189 23.21 0.03 6.31
N GLN A 190 24.36 0.33 6.92
CA GLN A 190 25.49 0.94 6.21
C GLN A 190 26.04 0.01 5.13
N SER A 191 26.19 -1.28 5.41
CA SER A 191 26.64 -2.26 4.43
C SER A 191 25.69 -2.37 3.22
N TYR A 192 24.38 -2.22 3.44
CA TYR A 192 23.37 -2.25 2.38
C TYR A 192 23.46 -1.02 1.49
N LEU A 193 23.68 0.16 2.09
CA LEU A 193 23.91 1.40 1.35
C LEU A 193 25.19 1.30 0.49
N ASP A 194 26.28 0.81 1.08
CA ASP A 194 27.57 0.67 0.40
C ASP A 194 27.53 -0.36 -0.75
N ASN A 195 26.71 -1.41 -0.61
CA ASN A 195 26.51 -2.43 -1.63
C ASN A 195 25.83 -1.88 -2.91
N GLY A 196 24.91 -0.93 -2.76
CA GLY A 196 24.24 -0.26 -3.89
C GLY A 196 23.22 -1.13 -4.67
N ALA A 197 23.03 -2.40 -4.31
CA ALA A 197 21.94 -3.24 -4.85
C ALA A 197 20.74 -3.36 -3.90
N TYR A 198 20.83 -2.82 -2.69
CA TYR A 198 19.70 -2.74 -1.76
C TYR A 198 18.88 -1.47 -2.00
N TYR A 199 17.57 -1.61 -1.82
CA TYR A 199 16.59 -0.52 -1.84
C TYR A 199 15.81 -0.50 -0.54
N TRP A 200 15.29 0.66 -0.15
CA TRP A 200 14.30 0.70 0.92
C TRP A 200 12.98 0.11 0.43
N ASN A 201 12.35 -0.72 1.27
CA ASN A 201 10.98 -1.15 1.09
C ASN A 201 10.05 0.06 1.27
N SER A 202 9.31 0.42 0.23
CA SER A 202 8.33 1.51 0.31
C SER A 202 7.13 1.20 1.18
N GLY A 203 6.88 -0.07 1.55
CA GLY A 203 5.64 -0.48 2.20
C GLY A 203 4.41 -0.50 1.29
N ILE A 204 4.61 -0.27 -0.02
CA ILE A 204 3.60 -0.46 -1.06
C ILE A 204 3.79 -1.85 -1.66
N PHE A 205 2.68 -2.56 -1.83
CA PHE A 205 2.67 -3.91 -2.39
C PHE A 205 1.61 -4.03 -3.47
N MET A 206 1.82 -4.94 -4.40
CA MET A 206 0.86 -5.23 -5.45
C MET A 206 0.84 -6.71 -5.80
N MET A 207 -0.36 -7.29 -5.82
CA MET A 207 -0.58 -8.71 -6.12
C MET A 207 -2.05 -8.95 -6.44
N LYS A 208 -2.42 -10.08 -7.03
CA LYS A 208 -3.83 -10.47 -7.11
C LYS A 208 -4.41 -10.76 -5.72
N ALA A 209 -5.70 -10.50 -5.56
CA ALA A 209 -6.41 -10.83 -4.33
C ALA A 209 -6.30 -12.33 -3.99
N SER A 210 -6.46 -13.20 -4.99
CA SER A 210 -6.30 -14.64 -4.83
C SER A 210 -4.90 -15.06 -4.37
N VAL A 211 -3.84 -14.41 -4.87
CA VAL A 211 -2.45 -14.67 -4.48
C VAL A 211 -2.25 -14.31 -3.01
N TRP A 212 -2.67 -13.11 -2.59
CA TRP A 212 -2.59 -12.72 -1.17
C TRP A 212 -3.33 -13.71 -0.26
N LEU A 213 -4.54 -14.12 -0.63
CA LEU A 213 -5.34 -15.06 0.16
C LEU A 213 -4.71 -16.46 0.24
N ALA A 214 -4.07 -16.92 -0.83
CA ALA A 214 -3.35 -18.20 -0.82
C ALA A 214 -2.10 -18.14 0.07
N ASP A 215 -1.33 -17.04 -0.02
CA ASP A 215 -0.12 -16.84 0.79
C ASP A 215 -0.45 -16.72 2.27
N ILE A 216 -1.47 -15.93 2.63
CA ILE A 216 -1.87 -15.77 4.03
C ILE A 216 -2.44 -17.08 4.61
N ALA A 217 -3.20 -17.86 3.83
CA ALA A 217 -3.68 -19.18 4.26
C ALA A 217 -2.53 -20.16 4.52
N THR A 218 -1.47 -20.09 3.71
CA THR A 218 -0.30 -20.96 3.84
C THR A 218 0.58 -20.56 5.02
N HIS A 219 0.89 -19.27 5.14
CA HIS A 219 1.89 -18.79 6.08
C HIS A 219 1.32 -18.37 7.43
N ARG A 220 0.05 -17.92 7.47
CA ARG A 220 -0.65 -17.38 8.66
C ARG A 220 -2.13 -17.81 8.67
N PRO A 221 -2.42 -19.14 8.66
CA PRO A 221 -3.78 -19.67 8.56
C PRO A 221 -4.73 -19.14 9.65
N GLU A 222 -4.21 -18.78 10.82
CA GLU A 222 -5.00 -18.20 11.91
C GLU A 222 -5.56 -16.81 11.57
N ILE A 223 -4.79 -15.99 10.83
CA ILE A 223 -5.23 -14.68 10.36
C ILE A 223 -6.31 -14.87 9.30
N GLU A 224 -6.07 -15.76 8.35
CA GLU A 224 -7.00 -16.05 7.26
C GLU A 224 -8.36 -16.49 7.79
N ALA A 225 -8.38 -17.51 8.66
CA ALA A 225 -9.61 -18.06 9.21
C ALA A 225 -10.37 -17.03 10.06
N ALA A 226 -9.66 -16.21 10.82
CA ALA A 226 -10.27 -15.13 11.61
C ALA A 226 -10.91 -14.06 10.70
N CYS A 227 -10.25 -13.67 9.60
CA CYS A 227 -10.78 -12.69 8.66
C CYS A 227 -12.00 -13.22 7.92
N ARG A 228 -11.98 -14.48 7.43
CA ARG A 228 -13.14 -15.10 6.79
C ARG A 228 -14.36 -15.18 7.70
N LYS A 229 -14.17 -15.39 8.99
CA LYS A 229 -15.28 -15.42 9.96
C LYS A 229 -15.86 -14.02 10.21
N ALA A 230 -15.06 -12.98 10.02
CA ALA A 230 -15.44 -11.60 10.27
C ALA A 230 -16.07 -10.90 9.05
N THR A 231 -16.04 -11.54 7.88
CA THR A 231 -16.56 -11.02 6.60
C THR A 231 -17.77 -11.83 6.18
#